data_AF-A0A975Y4A6-F1
#
_entry.id   AF-A0A975Y4A6-F1
#
_cell.length_a   1.000
_cell.length_b   1.000
_cell.length_c   1.000
_cell.angle_alpha   90.00
_cell.angle_beta   90.00
_cell.angle_gamma   90.00
#
_symmetry.space_group_name_H-M   'P 1'
#
loop_
_entity.id
_entity.type
_entity.pdbx_description
1 polymer ?
#
loop_
_entity_poly.entity_id
_entity_poly.type
_entity_poly.pdbx_seq_one_letter_code
_entity_poly.pdbx_strand_id
1 'polypeptide(L)'
;MTPDEIDTALQMAFNQCCASGCPLSEQQKQILLQIVEQFQGNSTTLSDADNPLDELTSEEVTALLEFVTTEQEQNRFWKVQLLNDWLQAKDSGRVQFIRDRYGLQWLNRVQLHHFDKYADTRDSIKLKVGDRIEVSNALWEWVQDNGPCQREWFPCIVIEVNEINNGNESLTTCLIRFLNGTEYEIQGIYEWNRCNWRASKS
;
A
#
# COMPACT_ATOMS: atom_id res chain seq x y z
N MET A 1 -17.42 12.90 -17.76
CA MET A 1 -17.45 14.17 -17.03
C MET A 1 -16.43 15.07 -17.68
N THR A 2 -16.83 16.26 -18.14
CA THR A 2 -15.90 17.20 -18.78
C THR A 2 -15.17 18.04 -17.72
N PRO A 3 -13.97 18.58 -18.03
CA PRO A 3 -13.23 19.50 -17.16
C PRO A 3 -14.10 20.60 -16.55
N ASP A 4 -14.95 21.20 -17.39
CA ASP A 4 -15.86 22.29 -17.01
C ASP A 4 -16.93 21.86 -16.01
N GLU A 5 -17.38 20.60 -16.05
CA GLU A 5 -18.37 20.06 -15.10
C GLU A 5 -17.76 19.87 -13.71
N ILE A 6 -16.48 19.47 -13.65
CA ILE A 6 -15.76 19.26 -12.39
C ILE A 6 -15.45 20.61 -11.73
N ASP A 7 -14.99 21.60 -12.49
CA ASP A 7 -14.76 22.96 -11.97
C ASP A 7 -16.05 23.61 -11.45
N THR A 8 -17.14 23.44 -12.19
CA THR A 8 -18.46 23.95 -11.76
C THR A 8 -18.92 23.26 -10.46
N ALA A 9 -18.70 21.95 -10.33
CA ALA A 9 -19.04 21.20 -9.11
C ALA A 9 -18.17 21.62 -7.91
N LEU A 10 -16.87 21.86 -8.11
CA LEU A 10 -15.96 22.35 -7.07
C LEU A 10 -16.32 23.77 -6.60
N GLN A 11 -16.65 24.66 -7.53
CA GLN A 11 -17.11 26.01 -7.18
C GLN A 11 -18.43 25.96 -6.39
N MET A 12 -19.38 25.09 -6.76
CA MET A 12 -20.60 24.87 -5.99
C MET A 12 -20.30 24.34 -4.58
N ALA A 13 -19.37 23.38 -4.44
CA ALA A 13 -18.96 22.85 -3.14
C ALA A 13 -18.28 23.92 -2.25
N PHE A 14 -17.46 24.80 -2.83
CA PHE A 14 -16.85 25.92 -2.10
C PHE A 14 -17.91 26.90 -1.58
N ASN A 15 -18.91 27.22 -2.40
CA ASN A 15 -20.02 28.09 -2.00
C ASN A 15 -20.89 27.44 -0.90
N GLN A 16 -21.09 26.12 -0.96
CA GLN A 16 -21.78 25.34 0.07
C GLN A 16 -21.01 25.35 1.42
N CYS A 17 -19.69 25.25 1.37
CA CYS A 17 -18.82 25.32 2.56
C CYS A 17 -18.84 26.72 3.21
N CYS A 18 -18.87 27.78 2.40
CA CYS A 18 -19.09 29.14 2.88
C CYS A 18 -20.46 29.31 3.57
N ALA A 19 -21.52 28.73 3.00
CA ALA A 19 -22.86 28.76 3.59
C ALA A 19 -22.96 27.95 4.89
N SER A 20 -22.10 26.94 5.06
CA SER A 20 -22.03 26.06 6.24
C SER A 20 -21.06 26.58 7.32
N GLY A 21 -20.56 27.81 7.19
CA GLY A 21 -19.72 28.47 8.19
C GLY A 21 -18.27 27.97 8.27
N CYS A 22 -17.82 27.18 7.29
CA CYS A 22 -16.44 26.71 7.16
C CYS A 22 -15.84 27.22 5.84
N PRO A 23 -15.57 28.53 5.71
CA PRO A 23 -15.02 29.09 4.49
C PRO A 23 -13.59 28.60 4.29
N LEU A 24 -13.33 27.98 3.13
CA LEU A 24 -11.98 27.68 2.69
C LEU A 24 -11.24 28.97 2.34
N SER A 25 -9.98 29.07 2.76
CA SER A 25 -9.11 30.18 2.34
C SER A 25 -8.83 30.11 0.84
N GLU A 26 -8.57 31.25 0.20
CA GLU A 26 -8.27 31.31 -1.23
C GLU A 26 -7.09 30.41 -1.63
N GLN A 27 -6.07 30.30 -0.76
CA GLN A 27 -4.97 29.36 -0.96
C GLN A 27 -5.43 27.90 -1.00
N GLN A 28 -6.35 27.48 -0.13
CA GLN A 28 -6.88 26.11 -0.12
C GLN A 28 -7.73 25.81 -1.36
N LYS A 29 -8.52 26.79 -1.83
CA LYS A 29 -9.29 26.66 -3.07
C LYS A 29 -8.35 26.49 -4.27
N GLN A 30 -7.28 27.26 -4.31
CA GLN A 30 -6.31 27.23 -5.40
C GLN A 30 -5.49 25.95 -5.42
N ILE A 31 -5.14 25.39 -4.25
CA ILE A 31 -4.54 24.06 -4.13
C ILE A 31 -5.48 22.99 -4.69
N LEU A 32 -6.77 23.02 -4.33
CA LEU A 32 -7.75 22.04 -4.79
C LEU A 32 -7.96 22.09 -6.31
N LEU A 33 -8.03 23.29 -6.90
CA LEU A 33 -8.10 23.46 -8.36
C LEU A 33 -6.83 22.96 -9.05
N GLN A 34 -5.66 23.29 -8.52
CA GLN A 34 -4.37 22.86 -9.09
C GLN A 34 -4.20 21.33 -9.06
N ILE A 35 -4.71 20.66 -8.02
CA ILE A 35 -4.74 19.20 -7.94
C ILE A 35 -5.65 18.61 -9.03
N VAL A 36 -6.83 19.20 -9.25
CA VAL A 36 -7.78 18.74 -10.28
C VAL A 36 -7.21 18.93 -11.68
N GLU A 37 -6.56 20.06 -11.96
CA GLU A 37 -5.83 20.30 -13.20
C GLU A 37 -4.69 19.29 -13.41
N GLN A 38 -3.95 18.92 -12.36
CA GLN A 38 -2.93 17.88 -12.42
C GLN A 38 -3.52 16.49 -12.74
N PHE A 39 -4.70 16.17 -12.20
CA PHE A 39 -5.40 14.94 -12.53
C PHE A 39 -5.97 14.93 -13.95
N GLN A 40 -6.38 16.08 -14.49
CA GLN A 40 -6.94 16.19 -15.83
C GLN A 40 -5.86 16.30 -16.92
N GLY A 41 -4.74 17.00 -16.67
CA GLY A 41 -3.59 17.08 -17.57
C GLY A 41 -2.79 15.78 -17.67
N ASN A 42 -2.90 14.91 -16.66
CA ASN A 42 -2.34 13.55 -16.67
C ASN A 42 -3.33 12.48 -17.17
N SER A 43 -4.33 12.86 -17.97
CA SER A 43 -5.06 11.91 -18.83
C SER A 43 -4.23 11.56 -20.08
N THR A 44 -2.92 11.37 -19.91
CA THR A 44 -2.13 10.56 -20.83
C THR A 44 -2.30 9.16 -20.27
N THR A 45 -3.07 8.33 -20.98
CA THR A 45 -3.09 6.86 -20.88
C THR A 45 -2.24 6.32 -19.72
N LEU A 46 -2.87 5.92 -18.63
CA LEU A 46 -2.29 5.02 -17.65
C LEU A 46 -1.90 3.74 -18.40
N SER A 47 -0.75 3.75 -19.06
CA SER A 47 -0.07 2.51 -19.36
C SER A 47 0.48 2.04 -18.03
N ASP A 48 0.11 0.82 -17.64
CA ASP A 48 0.77 -0.06 -16.67
C ASP A 48 2.27 -0.30 -16.98
N ALA A 49 2.97 0.62 -17.63
CA ALA A 49 4.28 0.36 -18.21
C ALA A 49 5.45 0.67 -17.28
N ASP A 50 5.35 1.63 -16.36
CA ASP A 50 6.51 2.04 -15.55
C ASP A 50 6.17 2.08 -14.06
N ASN A 51 6.53 1.00 -13.37
CA ASN A 51 6.55 0.97 -11.91
C ASN A 51 7.55 2.06 -11.45
N PRO A 52 7.14 3.07 -10.66
CA PRO A 52 8.02 4.16 -10.23
C PRO A 52 9.19 3.67 -9.37
N LEU A 53 9.10 2.46 -8.83
CA LEU A 53 10.22 1.81 -8.13
C LEU A 53 11.31 1.31 -9.10
N ASP A 54 11.02 1.16 -10.40
CA ASP A 54 12.02 0.82 -11.42
C ASP A 54 12.95 2.01 -11.74
N GLU A 55 12.55 3.23 -11.37
CA GLU A 55 13.37 4.44 -11.48
C GLU A 55 14.48 4.51 -10.40
N LEU A 56 14.40 3.64 -9.39
CA LEU A 56 15.36 3.53 -8.30
C LEU A 56 16.46 2.53 -8.64
N THR A 57 17.66 2.74 -8.10
CA THR A 57 18.70 1.71 -8.13
C THR A 57 18.34 0.54 -7.20
N SER A 58 18.87 -0.66 -7.46
CA SER A 58 18.57 -1.85 -6.65
C SER A 58 18.88 -1.67 -5.16
N GLU A 59 19.91 -0.89 -4.83
CA GLU A 59 20.27 -0.53 -3.45
C GLU A 59 19.23 0.41 -2.81
N GLU A 60 18.76 1.40 -3.56
CA GLU A 60 17.74 2.37 -3.12
C GLU A 60 16.37 1.69 -2.94
N VAL A 61 16.01 0.78 -3.85
CA VAL A 61 14.81 -0.05 -3.70
C VAL A 61 14.89 -0.86 -2.42
N THR A 62 16.00 -1.54 -2.16
CA THR A 62 16.22 -2.35 -0.95
C THR A 62 16.12 -1.50 0.32
N ALA A 63 16.73 -0.32 0.32
CA ALA A 63 16.66 0.60 1.46
C ALA A 63 15.23 1.11 1.73
N LEU A 64 14.48 1.47 0.68
CA LEU A 64 13.08 1.89 0.81
C LEU A 64 12.21 0.74 1.31
N LEU A 65 12.40 -0.42 0.73
CA LEU A 65 11.77 -1.65 1.14
C LEU A 65 11.97 -1.88 2.65
N GLU A 66 13.22 -1.93 3.14
CA GLU A 66 13.55 -2.12 4.56
C GLU A 66 12.87 -1.08 5.46
N PHE A 67 12.86 0.18 5.03
CA PHE A 67 12.19 1.27 5.73
C PHE A 67 10.68 1.05 5.83
N VAL A 68 10.01 0.70 4.72
CA VAL A 68 8.57 0.41 4.71
C VAL A 68 8.22 -0.71 5.68
N THR A 69 9.01 -1.79 5.71
CA THR A 69 8.78 -2.93 6.59
C THR A 69 9.01 -2.57 8.05
N THR A 70 10.07 -1.82 8.36
CA THR A 70 10.37 -1.39 9.74
C THR A 70 9.25 -0.50 10.29
N GLU A 71 8.73 0.41 9.47
CA GLU A 71 7.60 1.26 9.86
C GLU A 71 6.30 0.46 9.99
N GLN A 72 6.08 -0.52 9.11
CA GLN A 72 4.90 -1.40 9.18
C GLN A 72 4.92 -2.31 10.43
N GLU A 73 6.08 -2.84 10.82
CA GLU A 73 6.25 -3.59 12.08
C GLU A 73 5.92 -2.73 13.31
N GLN A 74 6.15 -1.41 13.21
CA GLN A 74 5.79 -0.43 14.24
C GLN A 74 4.35 0.09 14.11
N ASN A 75 3.55 -0.47 13.19
CA ASN A 75 2.18 -0.05 12.88
C ASN A 75 2.07 1.43 12.45
N ARG A 76 3.06 1.92 11.69
CA ARG A 76 3.13 3.30 11.18
C ARG A 76 3.06 3.34 9.67
N PHE A 77 2.44 4.38 9.15
CA PHE A 77 2.43 4.66 7.71
C PHE A 77 3.77 5.27 7.28
N TRP A 78 4.60 4.50 6.58
CA TRP A 78 5.94 4.91 6.14
C TRP A 78 5.95 6.25 5.38
N LYS A 79 4.93 6.53 4.56
CA LYS A 79 4.81 7.81 3.84
C LYS A 79 4.62 8.98 4.80
N VAL A 80 3.81 8.80 5.83
CA VAL A 80 3.55 9.84 6.84
C VAL A 80 4.82 10.10 7.64
N GLN A 81 5.55 9.05 8.02
CA GLN A 81 6.83 9.18 8.71
C GLN A 81 7.86 9.93 7.85
N LEU A 82 8.01 9.52 6.58
CA LEU A 82 8.92 10.17 5.64
C LEU A 82 8.60 11.66 5.44
N LEU A 83 7.32 11.99 5.24
CA LEU A 83 6.87 13.38 5.09
C LEU A 83 7.07 14.20 6.37
N ASN A 84 6.84 13.60 7.54
CA ASN A 84 7.09 14.24 8.83
C ASN A 84 8.58 14.54 9.03
N ASP A 85 9.46 13.62 8.63
CA ASP A 85 10.91 13.83 8.70
C ASP A 85 11.34 14.97 7.77
N TRP A 86 10.74 15.07 6.58
CA TRP A 86 11.01 16.18 5.66
C TRP A 86 10.56 17.53 6.22
N LEU A 87 9.36 17.57 6.82
CA LEU A 87 8.81 18.77 7.44
C LEU A 87 9.65 19.25 8.62
N GLN A 88 10.19 18.31 9.41
CA GLN A 88 11.03 18.61 10.57
C GLN A 88 12.52 18.83 10.22
N ALA A 89 12.87 18.84 8.92
CA ALA A 89 14.24 18.88 8.43
C ALA A 89 15.15 17.81 9.07
N LYS A 90 14.56 16.67 9.45
CA LYS A 90 15.28 15.51 9.96
C LYS A 90 15.78 14.68 8.78
N ASP A 91 16.92 14.04 9.01
CA ASP A 91 17.47 13.07 8.08
C ASP A 91 16.59 11.81 8.12
N SER A 92 16.02 11.43 6.97
CA SER A 92 15.25 10.20 6.79
C SER A 92 16.15 8.95 6.68
N GLY A 93 17.45 9.09 6.92
CA GLY A 93 18.40 7.99 6.97
C GLY A 93 18.64 7.40 5.58
N ARG A 94 18.56 6.07 5.46
CA ARG A 94 18.84 5.36 4.19
C ARG A 94 17.85 5.68 3.07
N VAL A 95 16.71 6.32 3.36
CA VAL A 95 15.70 6.74 2.37
C VAL A 95 15.72 8.24 2.06
N GLN A 96 16.72 8.96 2.57
CA GLN A 96 16.91 10.40 2.31
C GLN A 96 17.03 10.71 0.81
N PHE A 97 17.54 9.77 0.00
CA PHE A 97 17.64 9.91 -1.45
C PHE A 97 16.29 10.24 -2.12
N ILE A 98 15.16 9.82 -1.53
CA ILE A 98 13.82 10.12 -2.05
C ILE A 98 13.58 11.62 -2.02
N ARG A 99 13.99 12.30 -0.95
CA ARG A 99 13.87 13.75 -0.82
C ARG A 99 14.79 14.47 -1.80
N ASP A 100 16.03 14.01 -1.86
CA ASP A 100 17.12 14.73 -2.54
C ASP A 100 17.06 14.58 -4.06
N ARG A 101 16.56 13.45 -4.57
CA ARG A 101 16.59 13.10 -6.01
C ARG A 101 15.21 13.07 -6.68
N TYR A 102 14.18 12.62 -5.97
CA TYR A 102 12.88 12.30 -6.58
C TYR A 102 11.74 13.26 -6.16
N GLY A 103 11.74 13.67 -4.89
CA GLY A 103 10.79 14.61 -4.31
C GLY A 103 9.37 14.06 -4.13
N LEU A 104 8.45 14.98 -3.79
CA LEU A 104 7.05 14.66 -3.47
C LEU A 104 6.26 14.08 -4.66
N GLN A 105 6.57 14.51 -5.88
CA GLN A 105 5.85 14.09 -7.09
C GLN A 105 6.03 12.59 -7.35
N TRP A 106 7.25 12.09 -7.18
CA TRP A 106 7.52 10.66 -7.26
C TRP A 106 6.87 9.88 -6.12
N LEU A 107 6.93 10.39 -4.88
CA LEU A 107 6.32 9.74 -3.72
C LEU A 107 4.79 9.54 -3.86
N ASN A 108 4.12 10.48 -4.54
CA ASN A 108 2.69 10.39 -4.85
C ASN A 108 2.36 9.31 -5.90
N ARG A 109 3.29 9.03 -6.82
CA ARG A 109 3.16 7.95 -7.81
C ARG A 109 3.32 6.57 -7.19
N VAL A 110 4.14 6.43 -6.14
CA VAL A 110 4.36 5.13 -5.49
C VAL A 110 3.07 4.64 -4.81
N GLN A 111 2.58 3.46 -5.18
CA GLN A 111 1.44 2.81 -4.55
C GLN A 111 1.90 1.51 -3.88
N LEU A 112 1.05 0.95 -3.01
CA LEU A 112 1.37 -0.30 -2.31
C LEU A 112 1.64 -1.45 -3.29
N HIS A 113 0.84 -1.55 -4.36
CA HIS A 113 0.97 -2.62 -5.36
C HIS A 113 2.30 -2.56 -6.16
N HIS A 114 2.94 -1.39 -6.23
CA HIS A 114 4.25 -1.28 -6.89
C HIS A 114 5.33 -2.09 -6.18
N PHE A 115 5.18 -2.26 -4.86
CA PHE A 115 6.10 -3.05 -4.06
C PHE A 115 5.95 -4.55 -4.31
N ASP A 116 4.84 -5.03 -4.89
CA ASP A 116 4.59 -6.46 -5.12
C ASP A 116 5.62 -7.08 -6.08
N LYS A 117 6.03 -6.33 -7.12
CA LYS A 117 7.15 -6.69 -8.02
C LYS A 117 8.45 -6.95 -7.26
N TYR A 118 8.63 -6.29 -6.13
CA TYR A 118 9.84 -6.36 -5.31
C TYR A 118 9.64 -7.14 -4.00
N ALA A 119 8.42 -7.60 -3.72
CA ALA A 119 8.11 -8.49 -2.62
C ALA A 119 8.74 -9.87 -2.88
N ASP A 120 8.77 -10.30 -4.15
CA ASP A 120 9.46 -11.52 -4.59
C ASP A 120 10.97 -11.50 -4.35
N THR A 121 11.60 -10.32 -4.39
CA THR A 121 13.06 -10.19 -4.22
C THR A 121 13.49 -10.17 -2.77
N ARG A 122 12.57 -9.97 -1.82
CA ARG A 122 12.95 -9.72 -0.43
C ARG A 122 12.97 -10.92 0.49
N ASP A 123 12.40 -12.03 0.07
CA ASP A 123 12.62 -13.37 0.59
C ASP A 123 11.53 -14.25 -0.02
N SER A 124 11.94 -15.10 -0.95
CA SER A 124 11.13 -16.16 -1.54
C SER A 124 10.79 -17.23 -0.49
N ILE A 125 10.07 -16.87 0.57
CA ILE A 125 9.44 -17.82 1.48
C ILE A 125 8.26 -18.40 0.70
N LYS A 126 8.58 -19.35 -0.19
CA LYS A 126 7.59 -20.23 -0.77
C LYS A 126 7.16 -21.19 0.32
N LEU A 127 5.93 -20.98 0.81
CA LEU A 127 5.25 -21.87 1.72
C LEU A 127 5.28 -23.30 1.17
N LYS A 128 5.66 -24.23 2.03
CA LYS A 128 5.60 -25.66 1.76
C LYS A 128 4.53 -26.28 2.64
N VAL A 129 3.96 -27.38 2.15
CA VAL A 129 3.08 -28.22 2.94
C VAL A 129 3.81 -28.66 4.21
N GLY A 130 3.20 -28.39 5.37
CA GLY A 130 3.76 -28.63 6.70
C GLY A 130 4.37 -27.40 7.37
N ASP A 131 4.52 -26.27 6.67
CA ASP A 131 5.03 -25.04 7.28
C ASP A 131 4.06 -24.50 8.33
N ARG A 132 4.63 -24.01 9.43
CA ARG A 132 3.88 -23.33 10.49
C ARG A 132 3.93 -21.82 10.24
N ILE A 133 2.76 -21.25 10.02
CA ILE A 133 2.61 -19.82 9.79
C ILE A 133 1.62 -19.24 10.79
N GLU A 134 1.64 -17.93 10.92
CA GLU A 134 0.60 -17.18 11.61
C GLU A 134 -0.16 -16.36 10.58
N VAL A 135 -1.49 -16.42 10.65
CA VAL A 135 -2.38 -15.66 9.77
C VAL A 135 -3.21 -14.68 10.57
N SER A 136 -3.44 -13.51 9.98
CA SER A 136 -4.19 -12.41 10.59
C SER A 136 -5.70 -12.61 10.44
N ASN A 137 -6.49 -12.23 11.44
CA ASN A 137 -7.95 -12.17 11.29
C ASN A 137 -8.41 -11.22 10.18
N ALA A 138 -7.55 -10.31 9.71
CA ALA A 138 -7.84 -9.45 8.56
C ALA A 138 -8.14 -10.23 7.26
N LEU A 139 -7.86 -11.54 7.20
CA LEU A 139 -8.25 -12.40 6.07
C LEU A 139 -9.76 -12.65 5.96
N TRP A 140 -10.47 -12.68 7.10
CA TRP A 140 -11.89 -13.04 7.16
C TRP A 140 -12.74 -12.02 7.94
N GLU A 141 -12.11 -11.13 8.69
CA GLU A 141 -12.75 -10.03 9.39
C GLU A 141 -12.29 -8.69 8.80
N TRP A 142 -13.23 -7.75 8.73
CA TRP A 142 -12.90 -6.36 8.47
C TRP A 142 -12.24 -5.76 9.72
N VAL A 143 -10.91 -5.83 9.77
CA VAL A 143 -10.10 -5.23 10.83
C VAL A 143 -9.70 -3.81 10.41
N GLN A 144 -10.14 -2.81 11.17
CA GLN A 144 -9.74 -1.41 10.98
C GLN A 144 -8.64 -1.06 11.97
N ASP A 145 -7.62 -0.32 11.54
CA ASP A 145 -6.47 0.05 12.39
C ASP A 145 -6.87 0.85 13.66
N ASN A 146 -8.04 1.52 13.64
CA ASN A 146 -8.62 2.26 14.76
C ASN A 146 -10.00 1.71 15.21
N GLY A 147 -10.33 0.48 14.83
CA GLY A 147 -11.58 -0.18 15.19
C GLY A 147 -11.51 -0.85 16.57
N PRO A 148 -12.66 -1.25 17.14
CA PRO A 148 -12.70 -2.03 18.38
C PRO A 148 -12.10 -3.45 18.23
N CYS A 149 -11.96 -3.95 17.01
CA CYS A 149 -11.34 -5.22 16.70
C CYS A 149 -9.86 -4.99 16.32
N GLN A 150 -8.94 -5.48 17.16
CA GLN A 150 -7.51 -5.41 16.88
C GLN A 150 -7.09 -6.52 15.89
N ARG A 151 -5.97 -6.29 15.20
CA ARG A 151 -5.36 -7.33 14.35
C ARG A 151 -4.73 -8.40 15.23
N GLU A 152 -5.29 -9.60 15.18
CA GLU A 152 -4.82 -10.77 15.91
C GLU A 152 -4.20 -11.80 14.95
N TRP A 153 -3.17 -12.50 15.42
CA TRP A 153 -2.43 -13.49 14.65
C TRP A 153 -2.72 -14.89 15.18
N PHE A 154 -3.13 -15.78 14.29
CA PHE A 154 -3.56 -17.13 14.60
C PHE A 154 -2.59 -18.15 14.01
N PRO A 155 -2.05 -19.07 14.83
CA PRO A 155 -1.15 -20.10 14.35
C PRO A 155 -1.91 -21.15 13.52
N CYS A 156 -1.35 -21.50 12.36
CA CYS A 156 -1.89 -22.53 11.49
C CYS A 156 -0.76 -23.29 10.76
N ILE A 157 -1.14 -24.40 10.13
CA ILE A 157 -0.25 -25.26 9.36
C ILE A 157 -0.71 -25.23 7.90
N VAL A 158 0.23 -25.07 6.98
CA VAL A 158 -0.03 -25.16 5.54
C VAL A 158 -0.29 -26.62 5.17
N ILE A 159 -1.43 -26.89 4.56
CA ILE A 159 -1.83 -28.22 4.08
C ILE A 159 -1.60 -28.36 2.59
N GLU A 160 -1.86 -27.31 1.83
CA GLU A 160 -1.81 -27.34 0.38
C GLU A 160 -1.44 -25.96 -0.15
N VAL A 161 -0.67 -25.94 -1.24
CA VAL A 161 -0.32 -24.72 -1.97
C VAL A 161 -0.47 -25.05 -3.44
N ASN A 162 -1.39 -24.38 -4.12
CA ASN A 162 -1.71 -24.58 -5.52
C ASN A 162 -1.50 -23.28 -6.30
N GLU A 163 -0.96 -23.41 -7.51
CA GLU A 163 -0.79 -22.29 -8.43
C GLU A 163 -1.79 -22.45 -9.58
N ILE A 164 -2.68 -21.48 -9.73
CA ILE A 164 -3.69 -21.41 -10.77
C ILE A 164 -3.18 -20.43 -11.82
N ASN A 165 -2.95 -20.91 -13.04
CA ASN A 165 -2.44 -20.08 -14.12
C ASN A 165 -3.57 -19.71 -15.08
N ASN A 166 -3.97 -18.43 -15.10
CA ASN A 166 -5.05 -17.90 -15.94
C ASN A 166 -4.49 -17.06 -17.12
N GLY A 167 -3.46 -17.57 -17.78
CA GLY A 167 -2.92 -17.02 -19.03
C GLY A 167 -1.98 -15.83 -18.82
N ASN A 168 -2.49 -14.70 -18.33
CA ASN A 168 -1.68 -13.51 -18.05
C ASN A 168 -1.36 -13.31 -16.56
N GLU A 169 -2.09 -13.99 -15.67
CA GLU A 169 -1.91 -13.89 -14.22
C GLU A 169 -1.81 -15.28 -13.59
N SER A 170 -0.76 -15.49 -12.79
CA SER A 170 -0.62 -16.65 -11.90
C SER A 170 -1.16 -16.29 -10.53
N LEU A 171 -2.10 -17.08 -10.04
CA LEU A 171 -2.69 -16.92 -8.71
C LEU A 171 -2.33 -18.10 -7.83
N THR A 172 -1.74 -17.84 -6.66
CA THR A 172 -1.46 -18.89 -5.70
C THR A 172 -2.57 -18.99 -4.64
N THR A 173 -3.18 -20.17 -4.52
CA THR A 173 -4.07 -20.51 -3.41
C THR A 173 -3.34 -21.34 -2.36
N CYS A 174 -3.67 -21.15 -1.09
CA CYS A 174 -3.07 -21.84 0.04
C CYS A 174 -4.16 -22.34 0.97
N LEU A 175 -4.22 -23.66 1.20
CA LEU A 175 -5.09 -24.26 2.21
C LEU A 175 -4.33 -24.36 3.53
N ILE A 176 -4.88 -23.76 4.58
CA ILE A 176 -4.33 -23.80 5.94
C ILE A 176 -5.27 -24.54 6.89
N ARG A 177 -4.70 -25.10 7.97
CA ARG A 177 -5.47 -25.66 9.09
C ARG A 177 -5.03 -25.05 10.41
N PHE A 178 -6.01 -24.54 11.14
CA PHE A 178 -5.85 -24.01 12.48
C PHE A 178 -5.71 -25.12 13.51
N LEU A 179 -5.20 -24.77 14.70
CA LEU A 179 -5.02 -25.73 15.82
C LEU A 179 -6.34 -26.38 16.28
N ASN A 180 -7.47 -25.72 16.05
CA ASN A 180 -8.81 -26.25 16.35
C ASN A 180 -9.33 -27.27 15.30
N GLY A 181 -8.54 -27.54 14.25
CA GLY A 181 -8.90 -28.46 13.17
C GLY A 181 -9.70 -27.81 12.03
N THR A 182 -10.06 -26.53 12.14
CA THR A 182 -10.74 -25.80 11.06
C THR A 182 -9.78 -25.54 9.90
N GLU A 183 -10.26 -25.74 8.68
CA GLU A 183 -9.52 -25.47 7.44
C GLU A 183 -10.02 -24.20 6.77
N TYR A 184 -9.10 -23.48 6.14
CA TYR A 184 -9.41 -22.23 5.46
C TYR A 184 -8.53 -22.09 4.21
N GLU A 185 -9.16 -21.76 3.08
CA GLU A 185 -8.46 -21.52 1.83
C GLU A 185 -8.20 -20.03 1.65
N ILE A 186 -6.95 -19.66 1.48
CA ILE A 186 -6.49 -18.30 1.21
C ILE A 186 -6.20 -18.19 -0.28
N GLN A 187 -6.99 -17.39 -0.98
CA GLN A 187 -6.71 -17.04 -2.37
C GLN A 187 -5.72 -15.87 -2.41
N GLY A 188 -4.78 -15.91 -3.34
CA GLY A 188 -3.81 -14.84 -3.53
C GLY A 188 -2.85 -14.68 -2.36
N ILE A 189 -2.32 -15.80 -1.86
CA ILE A 189 -1.49 -15.85 -0.64
C ILE A 189 -0.23 -14.98 -0.76
N TYR A 190 0.35 -14.87 -1.95
CA TYR A 190 1.53 -14.03 -2.22
C TYR A 190 1.16 -12.69 -2.84
N GLU A 191 0.00 -12.61 -3.47
CA GLU A 191 -0.43 -11.51 -4.32
C GLU A 191 -1.01 -10.38 -3.46
N TRP A 192 -2.22 -10.57 -2.90
CA TRP A 192 -2.88 -9.53 -2.08
C TRP A 192 -2.93 -9.87 -0.60
N ASN A 193 -2.66 -11.12 -0.22
CA ASN A 193 -2.71 -11.57 1.18
C ASN A 193 -1.33 -11.70 1.84
N ARG A 194 -0.25 -11.26 1.19
CA ARG A 194 1.12 -11.38 1.72
C ARG A 194 1.33 -10.70 3.08
N CYS A 195 0.64 -9.59 3.31
CA CYS A 195 0.68 -8.84 4.57
C CYS A 195 -0.16 -9.47 5.69
N ASN A 196 -1.02 -10.44 5.35
CA ASN A 196 -1.94 -11.10 6.26
C ASN A 196 -1.40 -12.43 6.79
N TRP A 197 -0.17 -12.81 6.46
CA TRP A 197 0.50 -13.98 7.03
C TRP A 197 1.99 -13.71 7.29
N ARG A 198 2.56 -14.47 8.23
CA ARG A 198 3.99 -14.45 8.52
C ARG A 198 4.47 -15.84 8.93
N ALA A 199 5.75 -16.14 8.71
CA ALA A 199 6.35 -17.37 9.21
C ALA A 199 6.30 -17.38 10.75
N SER A 200 5.89 -18.51 11.34
CA SER A 200 5.95 -18.67 12.79
C SER A 200 7.43 -18.75 13.20
N LYS A 201 7.86 -17.91 14.14
CA LYS A 201 9.21 -18.01 14.70
C LYS A 201 9.25 -19.28 15.56
N SER A 202 9.93 -20.32 15.05
CA SER A 202 10.27 -21.53 15.80
C SER A 202 11.20 -21.24 16.97
#